data_AF-A0AAD8V509-F1
#
_entry.id   AF-A0AAD8V509-F1
#
_cell.length_a   1.000
_cell.length_b   1.000
_cell.length_c   1.000
_cell.angle_alpha   90.00
_cell.angle_beta   90.00
_cell.angle_gamma   90.00
#
_symmetry.space_group_name_H-M   'P 1'
#
loop_
_entity.id
_entity.type
_entity.pdbx_description
1 polymer ?
#
loop_
_entity_poly.entity_id
_entity_poly.type
_entity_poly.pdbx_seq_one_letter_code
_entity_poly.pdbx_strand_id
1 'polypeptide(L)'
;MEDLDHPQPSFQLVKRVQDEIWLARRVAQNPSYVDGEEFIARKVDDFDEYYEAGKYSMSFTTKRQRQVKGLMDLLYDCNLGRNVSHILNHENIISLAGYLRQQPVHPRVNATEDYLVWDICDAGTLENLLANPDADADPGCFLPESLCWHVLVSIMRALVWLHDGYRQEVNWASGERRWMRTDAEWMPILHRGINAQTVFFQHPRGRETYGVCKLGKFGNAFVSGVPARRDGAPDDEKPLPHSIGFPIAPKKGHMGLANMAKQWREYLGTGRNGKRLYTLSDEHWALGAVLFRMMTGHSLPSLDGCRACRCIHIRRCAKVSCVYNGEHSGRECEHDAFRGCHCPTPCTAETDVHIDEALHRARYSSNLVLAVRMLLNYDLEAPAVGTQGLAVEIEVLYRRWRSETEDGREYVDVDDDLEYRFLVLNNAAAVGKAEEMDG
;
A
#
# COMPACT_ATOMS: atom_id res chain seq x y z
N MET A 1 19.91 -4.52 41.85
CA MET A 1 19.61 -5.94 41.60
C MET A 1 18.47 -5.90 40.60
N GLU A 2 18.84 -6.00 39.32
CA GLU A 2 17.89 -5.87 38.20
C GLU A 2 17.01 -7.12 38.18
N ASP A 3 15.70 -6.91 38.11
CA ASP A 3 14.70 -7.96 38.06
C ASP A 3 14.75 -8.62 36.67
N LEU A 4 15.31 -9.83 36.62
CA LEU A 4 15.57 -10.59 35.38
C LEU A 4 14.28 -11.11 34.72
N ASP A 5 13.14 -11.06 35.41
CA ASP A 5 11.85 -11.56 34.90
C ASP A 5 10.98 -10.46 34.26
N HIS A 6 11.39 -9.18 34.36
CA HIS A 6 10.70 -8.05 33.74
C HIS A 6 11.67 -7.33 32.79
N PRO A 7 11.76 -7.75 31.50
CA PRO A 7 12.57 -7.02 30.53
C PRO A 7 12.14 -5.54 30.56
N GLN A 8 13.11 -4.63 30.71
CA GLN A 8 12.82 -3.21 30.69
C GLN A 8 12.09 -2.86 29.38
N PRO A 9 11.12 -1.94 29.41
CA PRO A 9 10.32 -1.65 28.24
C PRO A 9 11.20 -1.06 27.14
N SER A 10 11.12 -1.62 25.93
CA SER A 10 11.87 -1.18 24.74
C SER A 10 11.42 0.18 24.20
N PHE A 11 10.30 0.70 24.72
CA PHE A 11 9.73 1.99 24.39
C PHE A 11 9.26 2.72 25.65
N GLN A 12 9.20 4.04 25.59
CA GLN A 12 8.66 4.89 26.65
C GLN A 12 7.68 5.90 26.06
N LEU A 13 6.52 6.09 26.71
CA LEU A 13 5.60 7.18 26.36
C LEU A 13 6.24 8.53 26.72
N VAL A 14 6.28 9.44 25.77
CA VAL A 14 6.92 10.77 25.93
C VAL A 14 5.86 11.85 26.10
N LYS A 15 4.89 11.92 25.19
CA LYS A 15 3.93 13.02 25.13
C LYS A 15 2.60 12.56 24.57
N ARG A 16 1.49 12.96 25.20
CA ARG A 16 0.15 12.73 24.64
C ARG A 16 -0.05 13.66 23.43
N VAL A 17 -0.45 13.08 22.30
CA VAL A 17 -0.70 13.82 21.05
C VAL A 17 -2.17 14.21 20.98
N GLN A 18 -3.06 13.21 21.00
CA GLN A 18 -4.50 13.40 20.97
C GLN A 18 -5.20 12.12 21.46
N ASP A 19 -6.27 12.24 22.24
CA ASP A 19 -7.07 11.12 22.74
C ASP A 19 -6.15 10.02 23.31
N GLU A 20 -6.28 8.77 22.89
CA GLU A 20 -5.47 7.63 23.36
C GLU A 20 -4.21 7.39 22.50
N ILE A 21 -3.73 8.44 21.83
CA ILE A 21 -2.53 8.45 20.98
C ILE A 21 -1.42 9.26 21.65
N TRP A 22 -0.25 8.64 21.72
CA TRP A 22 0.95 9.14 22.36
C TRP A 22 2.14 9.10 21.40
N LEU A 23 3.06 10.03 21.58
CA LEU A 23 4.41 9.92 21.08
C LEU A 23 5.18 8.95 21.99
N ALA A 24 5.82 7.96 21.39
CA ALA A 24 6.69 7.02 22.08
C ALA A 24 8.12 7.14 21.57
N ARG A 25 9.09 6.84 22.42
CA ARG A 25 10.51 6.85 22.09
C ARG A 25 11.10 5.48 22.36
N ARG A 26 11.87 4.96 21.41
CA ARG A 26 12.62 3.72 21.61
C ARG A 26 13.78 3.98 22.56
N VAL A 27 13.93 3.12 23.57
CA VAL A 27 15.03 3.17 24.54
C VAL A 27 16.12 2.22 24.06
N ALA A 28 17.33 2.72 23.83
CA ALA A 28 18.44 1.90 23.36
C ALA A 28 18.91 0.90 24.42
N GLN A 29 18.30 -0.28 24.42
CA GLN A 29 18.79 -1.45 25.16
C GLN A 29 19.52 -2.44 24.24
N ASN A 30 19.29 -2.35 22.93
CA ASN A 30 19.97 -3.15 21.91
C ASN A 30 20.86 -2.22 21.06
N PRO A 31 22.17 -2.51 20.93
CA PRO A 31 23.09 -1.69 20.13
C PRO A 31 22.72 -1.59 18.64
N SER A 32 21.83 -2.45 18.14
CA SER A 32 21.30 -2.37 16.77
C SER A 32 20.26 -1.27 16.55
N TYR A 33 19.79 -0.60 17.60
CA TYR A 33 18.79 0.47 17.49
C TYR A 33 19.38 1.84 17.79
N VAL A 34 18.89 2.85 17.09
CA VAL A 34 19.24 4.25 17.37
C VAL A 34 18.44 4.72 18.59
N ASP A 35 19.15 5.16 19.63
CA ASP A 35 18.50 5.72 20.82
C ASP A 35 17.73 6.99 20.45
N GLY A 36 16.54 7.15 20.99
CA GLY A 36 15.77 8.37 20.80
C GLY A 36 14.86 8.42 19.58
N GLU A 37 14.80 7.36 18.77
CA GLU A 37 13.87 7.28 17.63
C GLU A 37 12.41 7.38 18.10
N GLU A 38 11.61 8.18 17.39
CA GLU A 38 10.24 8.51 17.76
C GLU A 38 9.21 7.70 16.96
N PHE A 39 8.12 7.34 17.64
CA PHE A 39 7.05 6.47 17.17
C PHE A 39 5.69 6.97 17.65
N ILE A 40 4.61 6.43 17.10
CA ILE A 40 3.26 6.64 17.60
C ILE A 40 2.80 5.42 18.39
N ALA A 41 2.49 5.60 19.66
CA ALA A 41 1.84 4.60 20.50
C ALA A 41 0.34 4.87 20.57
N ARG A 42 -0.48 3.86 20.27
CA ARG A 42 -1.92 3.92 20.42
C ARG A 42 -2.37 2.90 21.46
N LYS A 43 -3.16 3.35 22.44
CA LYS A 43 -3.75 2.45 23.43
C LYS A 43 -4.71 1.48 22.75
N VAL A 44 -4.74 0.25 23.23
CA VAL A 44 -5.70 -0.74 22.76
C VAL A 44 -6.96 -0.70 23.64
N ASP A 45 -7.87 0.20 23.31
CA ASP A 45 -9.10 0.46 24.07
C ASP A 45 -10.14 -0.66 23.97
N ASP A 46 -10.01 -1.53 22.96
CA ASP A 46 -10.95 -2.65 22.74
C ASP A 46 -11.02 -3.60 23.95
N PHE A 47 -10.00 -3.57 24.81
CA PHE A 47 -9.87 -4.46 25.97
C PHE A 47 -10.55 -3.93 27.23
N ASP A 48 -10.78 -2.62 27.34
CA ASP A 48 -11.33 -2.00 28.56
C ASP A 48 -12.76 -2.50 28.84
N GLU A 49 -13.61 -2.62 27.80
CA GLU A 49 -14.98 -3.14 27.92
C GLU A 49 -15.03 -4.64 28.32
N TYR A 50 -14.00 -5.41 27.98
CA TYR A 50 -13.88 -6.82 28.39
C TYR A 50 -13.44 -6.95 29.86
N TYR A 51 -12.45 -6.17 30.29
CA TYR A 51 -12.00 -6.15 31.68
C TYR A 51 -13.03 -5.55 32.64
N GLU A 52 -13.79 -4.54 32.21
CA GLU A 52 -14.91 -3.97 32.97
C GLU A 52 -16.06 -4.98 33.13
N ALA A 53 -16.39 -5.73 32.07
CA ALA A 53 -17.43 -6.76 32.13
C ALA A 53 -17.01 -8.01 32.93
N GLY A 54 -15.72 -8.35 32.91
CA GLY A 54 -15.14 -9.45 33.69
C GLY A 54 -15.24 -9.27 35.21
N LYS A 55 -15.46 -8.05 35.71
CA LYS A 55 -15.73 -7.81 37.13
C LYS A 55 -17.16 -8.16 37.57
N TYR A 56 -18.13 -8.33 36.65
CA TYR A 56 -19.54 -8.43 37.04
C TYR A 56 -20.42 -9.46 36.31
N SER A 57 -19.96 -10.25 35.34
CA SER A 57 -20.86 -11.26 34.73
C SER A 57 -20.12 -12.43 34.07
N MET A 58 -20.22 -13.60 34.69
CA MET A 58 -19.76 -14.89 34.14
C MET A 58 -20.69 -15.49 33.07
N SER A 59 -21.77 -14.80 32.65
CA SER A 59 -22.84 -15.45 31.88
C SER A 59 -23.45 -14.69 30.70
N PHE A 60 -22.98 -13.49 30.32
CA PHE A 60 -23.43 -12.87 29.07
C PHE A 60 -22.29 -12.13 28.36
N THR A 61 -21.59 -12.84 27.47
CA THR A 61 -20.62 -12.19 26.56
C THR A 61 -21.32 -11.71 25.30
N THR A 62 -21.44 -10.39 25.15
CA THR A 62 -21.89 -9.78 23.89
C THR A 62 -21.02 -10.29 22.73
N LYS A 63 -21.52 -10.20 21.48
CA LYS A 63 -20.73 -10.59 20.30
C LYS A 63 -19.37 -9.86 20.27
N ARG A 64 -19.37 -8.59 20.70
CA ARG A 64 -18.15 -7.76 20.81
C ARG A 64 -17.17 -8.31 21.84
N GLN A 65 -17.62 -8.63 23.06
CA GLN A 65 -16.75 -9.19 24.09
C GLN A 65 -16.11 -10.53 23.69
N ARG A 66 -16.82 -11.38 22.93
CA ARG A 66 -16.24 -12.60 22.36
C ARG A 66 -15.19 -12.32 21.28
N GLN A 67 -15.40 -11.29 20.46
CA GLN A 67 -14.42 -10.88 19.45
C GLN A 67 -13.16 -10.30 20.09
N VAL A 68 -13.32 -9.46 21.12
CA VAL A 68 -12.21 -8.88 21.90
C VAL A 68 -11.41 -9.97 22.59
N LYS A 69 -12.07 -10.91 23.29
CA LYS A 69 -11.39 -12.06 23.89
C LYS A 69 -10.66 -12.89 22.84
N GLY A 70 -11.31 -13.19 21.71
CA GLY A 70 -10.66 -13.91 20.62
C GLY A 70 -9.42 -13.18 20.09
N LEU A 71 -9.45 -11.85 19.99
CA LEU A 71 -8.28 -11.05 19.60
C LEU A 71 -7.17 -11.14 20.65
N MET A 72 -7.50 -11.11 21.95
CA MET A 72 -6.53 -11.31 23.04
C MET A 72 -5.86 -12.68 22.97
N ASP A 73 -6.66 -13.74 22.89
CA ASP A 73 -6.18 -15.12 22.79
C ASP A 73 -5.29 -15.28 21.53
N LEU A 74 -5.64 -14.61 20.42
CA LEU A 74 -4.83 -14.63 19.19
C LEU A 74 -3.49 -13.89 19.35
N LEU A 75 -3.52 -12.67 19.90
CA LEU A 75 -2.33 -11.82 20.02
C LEU A 75 -1.34 -12.37 21.06
N TYR A 76 -1.84 -12.79 22.22
CA TYR A 76 -1.04 -13.17 23.37
C TYR A 76 -0.84 -14.69 23.52
N ASP A 77 -1.91 -15.49 23.42
CA ASP A 77 -1.80 -16.94 23.67
C ASP A 77 -1.33 -17.70 22.41
N CYS A 78 -1.73 -17.23 21.23
CA CYS A 78 -1.36 -17.83 19.95
C CYS A 78 -0.14 -17.14 19.29
N ASN A 79 0.42 -16.11 19.94
CA ASN A 79 1.59 -15.36 19.48
C ASN A 79 1.46 -14.79 18.05
N LEU A 80 0.23 -14.53 17.58
CA LEU A 80 0.01 -13.98 16.23
C LEU A 80 0.51 -12.55 16.10
N GLY A 81 0.76 -11.84 17.19
CA GLY A 81 1.40 -10.53 17.17
C GLY A 81 2.74 -10.54 16.41
N ARG A 82 3.53 -11.61 16.53
CA ARG A 82 4.79 -11.77 15.79
C ARG A 82 4.56 -11.94 14.29
N ASN A 83 3.54 -12.70 13.89
CA ASN A 83 3.20 -12.90 12.48
C ASN A 83 2.65 -11.61 11.85
N VAL A 84 1.80 -10.88 12.57
CA VAL A 84 1.29 -9.57 12.13
C VAL A 84 2.43 -8.56 12.01
N SER A 85 3.35 -8.53 12.99
CA SER A 85 4.54 -7.68 12.92
C SER A 85 5.43 -8.04 11.72
N HIS A 86 5.60 -9.33 11.41
CA HIS A 86 6.33 -9.76 10.22
C HIS A 86 5.68 -9.30 8.92
N ILE A 87 4.35 -9.45 8.79
CA ILE A 87 3.58 -8.98 7.62
C ILE A 87 3.68 -7.46 7.45
N LEU A 88 3.69 -6.70 8.54
CA LEU A 88 3.76 -5.24 8.51
C LEU A 88 5.19 -4.71 8.49
N ASN A 89 6.20 -5.58 8.53
CA ASN A 89 7.61 -5.21 8.45
C ASN A 89 8.05 -5.07 6.99
N HIS A 90 7.75 -3.92 6.40
CA HIS A 90 8.18 -3.56 5.06
C HIS A 90 8.43 -2.05 4.98
N GLU A 91 9.46 -1.63 4.25
CA GLU A 91 9.90 -0.23 4.18
C GLU A 91 8.78 0.74 3.76
N ASN A 92 7.93 0.32 2.81
CA ASN A 92 6.79 1.08 2.31
C ASN A 92 5.44 0.71 2.95
N ILE A 93 5.44 0.10 4.14
CA ILE A 93 4.24 -0.14 4.96
C ILE A 93 4.41 0.59 6.30
N ILE A 94 3.32 1.11 6.86
CA ILE A 94 3.33 1.59 8.25
C ILE A 94 3.54 0.38 9.16
N SER A 95 4.73 0.30 9.76
CA SER A 95 5.16 -0.87 10.48
C SER A 95 4.65 -0.86 11.90
N LEU A 96 4.33 -2.05 12.41
CA LEU A 96 4.15 -2.28 13.84
C LEU A 96 5.54 -2.46 14.45
N ALA A 97 6.11 -1.36 14.92
CA ALA A 97 7.45 -1.28 15.49
C ALA A 97 7.60 -2.00 16.84
N GLY A 98 6.48 -2.16 17.57
CA GLY A 98 6.49 -2.93 18.80
C GLY A 98 5.22 -2.78 19.62
N TYR A 99 5.37 -3.12 20.90
CA TYR A 99 4.31 -3.13 21.88
C TYR A 99 4.86 -2.60 23.21
N LEU A 100 4.02 -1.88 23.95
CA LEU A 100 4.36 -1.27 25.22
C LEU A 100 3.25 -1.56 26.24
N ARG A 101 3.63 -2.10 27.40
CA ARG A 101 2.76 -2.25 28.58
C ARG A 101 3.25 -1.32 29.67
N GLN A 102 2.40 -0.42 30.16
CA GLN A 102 2.76 0.52 31.21
C GLN A 102 1.65 0.65 32.26
N GLN A 103 2.00 0.93 33.52
CA GLN A 103 1.01 1.33 34.51
C GLN A 103 0.37 2.66 34.09
N PRO A 104 -0.94 2.86 34.35
CA PRO A 104 -1.66 4.00 33.85
C PRO A 104 -1.09 5.27 34.50
N VAL A 105 -1.01 6.35 33.73
CA VAL A 105 -0.50 7.64 34.22
C VAL A 105 -1.40 8.21 35.32
N HIS A 106 -2.63 7.69 35.47
CA HIS A 106 -3.56 8.06 36.53
C HIS A 106 -3.48 7.13 37.75
N PRO A 107 -3.15 7.65 38.95
CA PRO A 107 -2.85 6.85 40.16
C PRO A 107 -4.07 6.19 40.82
N ARG A 108 -5.24 6.16 40.16
CA ARG A 108 -6.50 5.66 40.75
C ARG A 108 -6.93 4.30 40.23
N VAL A 109 -6.23 3.71 39.27
CA VAL A 109 -6.56 2.40 38.69
C VAL A 109 -5.33 1.51 38.68
N ASN A 110 -5.38 0.38 39.38
CA ASN A 110 -4.36 -0.68 39.31
C ASN A 110 -4.58 -1.54 38.05
N ALA A 111 -4.56 -0.95 36.86
CA ALA A 111 -4.72 -1.68 35.60
C ALA A 111 -3.62 -1.28 34.62
N THR A 112 -2.78 -2.22 34.19
CA THR A 112 -1.77 -1.98 33.16
C THR A 112 -2.45 -1.66 31.83
N GLU A 113 -1.98 -0.61 31.15
CA GLU A 113 -2.44 -0.21 29.82
C GLU A 113 -1.52 -0.78 28.74
N ASP A 114 -2.14 -1.28 27.67
CA ASP A 114 -1.49 -1.91 26.54
C ASP A 114 -1.50 -0.98 25.33
N TYR A 115 -0.34 -0.78 24.71
CA TYR A 115 -0.14 0.11 23.58
C TYR A 115 0.54 -0.63 22.41
N LEU A 116 0.04 -0.40 21.20
CA LEU A 116 0.74 -0.79 19.97
C LEU A 116 1.55 0.39 19.47
N VAL A 117 2.82 0.15 19.13
CA VAL A 117 3.79 1.17 18.71
C VAL A 117 4.01 1.07 17.21
N TRP A 118 3.76 2.16 16.51
CA TRP A 118 3.73 2.27 15.04
C TRP A 118 4.74 3.30 14.55
N ASP A 119 5.17 3.15 13.30
CA ASP A 119 5.96 4.18 12.61
C ASP A 119 5.28 5.55 12.67
N ILE A 120 6.09 6.59 12.88
CA ILE A 120 5.62 7.97 12.77
C ILE A 120 5.75 8.44 11.31
N CYS A 121 4.62 8.80 10.69
CA CYS A 121 4.57 9.44 9.38
C CYS A 121 4.32 10.94 9.57
N ASP A 122 5.39 11.65 9.89
CA ASP A 122 5.38 13.03 10.35
C ASP A 122 5.11 14.07 9.25
N ALA A 123 5.21 13.70 7.97
CA ALA A 123 4.84 14.56 6.84
C ALA A 123 3.36 14.42 6.42
N GLY A 124 2.57 13.60 7.13
CA GLY A 124 1.13 13.48 6.91
C GLY A 124 0.77 12.55 5.74
N THR A 125 -0.38 12.81 5.11
CA THR A 125 -0.92 11.98 4.02
C THR A 125 -0.90 12.68 2.68
N LEU A 126 -0.93 11.92 1.59
CA LEU A 126 -1.09 12.46 0.23
C LEU A 126 -2.36 13.30 0.07
N GLU A 127 -3.43 13.00 0.81
CA GLU A 127 -4.64 13.84 0.80
C GLU A 127 -4.35 15.28 1.24
N ASN A 128 -3.39 15.49 2.16
CA ASN A 128 -3.02 16.83 2.62
C ASN A 128 -2.41 17.65 1.47
N LEU A 129 -1.59 17.02 0.62
CA LEU A 129 -0.97 17.66 -0.56
C LEU A 129 -2.05 17.94 -1.62
N LEU A 130 -2.93 17.00 -1.89
CA LEU A 130 -4.02 17.15 -2.87
C LEU A 130 -5.06 18.22 -2.46
N ALA A 131 -5.18 18.52 -1.17
CA ALA A 131 -6.08 19.55 -0.67
C ALA A 131 -5.52 20.98 -0.84
N ASN A 132 -4.21 21.14 -1.01
CA ASN A 132 -3.55 22.43 -1.16
C ASN A 132 -2.40 22.37 -2.19
N PRO A 133 -2.71 22.21 -3.49
CA PRO A 133 -1.72 21.96 -4.54
C PRO A 133 -0.84 23.19 -4.85
N ASP A 134 -1.31 24.41 -4.52
CA ASP A 134 -0.66 25.67 -4.90
C ASP A 134 0.73 25.87 -4.24
N ALA A 135 1.06 25.08 -3.21
CA ALA A 135 2.37 25.16 -2.55
C ALA A 135 3.51 24.49 -3.35
N ASP A 136 3.19 23.48 -4.17
CA ASP A 136 4.17 22.56 -4.78
C ASP A 136 3.97 22.37 -6.30
N ALA A 137 3.10 23.16 -6.94
CA ALA A 137 2.80 22.99 -8.36
C ALA A 137 3.91 23.55 -9.26
N ASP A 138 4.55 22.69 -10.06
CA ASP A 138 5.41 23.10 -11.16
C ASP A 138 4.59 23.75 -12.30
N PRO A 139 5.17 24.69 -13.07
CA PRO A 139 4.47 25.34 -14.18
C PRO A 139 3.99 24.33 -15.24
N GLY A 140 2.71 23.96 -15.19
CA GLY A 140 2.05 23.16 -16.23
C GLY A 140 1.71 21.71 -15.86
N CYS A 141 1.95 21.27 -14.63
CA CYS A 141 1.45 20.00 -14.08
C CYS A 141 0.73 20.24 -12.73
N PHE A 142 -0.04 19.26 -12.23
CA PHE A 142 -0.78 19.43 -10.97
C PHE A 142 0.10 19.18 -9.75
N LEU A 143 0.80 18.04 -9.72
CA LEU A 143 1.89 17.73 -8.79
C LEU A 143 3.17 17.37 -9.55
N PRO A 144 4.37 17.53 -8.96
CA PRO A 144 5.63 17.18 -9.61
C PRO A 144 5.66 15.72 -10.10
N GLU A 145 6.27 15.49 -11.26
CA GLU A 145 6.35 14.15 -11.86
C GLU A 145 7.17 13.19 -10.98
N SER A 146 8.29 13.65 -10.43
CA SER A 146 9.07 12.91 -9.44
C SER A 146 8.25 12.46 -8.23
N LEU A 147 7.31 13.26 -7.73
CA LEU A 147 6.44 12.87 -6.62
C LEU A 147 5.46 11.75 -7.04
N CYS A 148 4.90 11.83 -8.25
CA CYS A 148 4.07 10.76 -8.82
C CYS A 148 4.83 9.44 -8.91
N TRP A 149 6.08 9.47 -9.39
CA TRP A 149 6.95 8.29 -9.44
C TRP A 149 7.30 7.76 -8.04
N HIS A 150 7.62 8.65 -7.11
CA HIS A 150 7.93 8.28 -5.72
C HIS A 150 6.79 7.50 -5.07
N VAL A 151 5.54 7.97 -5.24
CA VAL A 151 4.33 7.26 -4.75
C VAL A 151 4.12 5.95 -5.50
N LEU A 152 4.21 5.96 -6.83
CA LEU A 152 4.00 4.79 -7.68
C LEU A 152 4.94 3.64 -7.29
N VAL A 153 6.26 3.88 -7.28
CA VAL A 153 7.26 2.83 -7.01
C VAL A 153 7.15 2.35 -5.56
N SER A 154 7.00 3.26 -4.59
CA SER A 154 6.90 2.91 -3.17
C SER A 154 5.67 2.04 -2.87
N ILE A 155 4.49 2.43 -3.37
CA ILE A 155 3.27 1.67 -3.11
C ILE A 155 3.27 0.37 -3.93
N MET A 156 3.82 0.34 -5.15
CA MET A 156 3.98 -0.91 -5.89
C MET A 156 4.84 -1.92 -5.13
N ARG A 157 5.95 -1.51 -4.50
CA ARG A 157 6.75 -2.40 -3.64
C ARG A 157 5.94 -2.97 -2.49
N ALA A 158 5.16 -2.12 -1.80
CA ALA A 158 4.25 -2.58 -0.75
C ALA A 158 3.20 -3.57 -1.27
N LEU A 159 2.65 -3.36 -2.46
CA LEU A 159 1.68 -4.28 -3.06
C LEU A 159 2.32 -5.59 -3.51
N VAL A 160 3.53 -5.59 -4.05
CA VAL A 160 4.28 -6.82 -4.37
C VAL A 160 4.51 -7.65 -3.12
N TRP A 161 4.88 -7.01 -2.00
CA TRP A 161 4.99 -7.67 -0.71
C TRP A 161 3.66 -8.28 -0.26
N LEU A 162 2.58 -7.48 -0.22
CA LEU A 162 1.28 -7.93 0.27
C LEU A 162 0.64 -9.01 -0.61
N HIS A 163 0.75 -8.88 -1.94
CA HIS A 163 0.07 -9.75 -2.88
C HIS A 163 0.86 -11.02 -3.17
N ASP A 164 2.18 -10.90 -3.33
CA ASP A 164 3.01 -11.97 -3.87
C ASP A 164 4.03 -12.50 -2.84
N GLY A 165 4.30 -11.79 -1.73
CA GLY A 165 5.28 -12.20 -0.72
C GLY A 165 6.72 -12.00 -1.18
N TYR A 166 6.93 -11.01 -2.06
CA TYR A 166 8.23 -10.66 -2.59
C TYR A 166 8.71 -9.35 -1.97
N ARG A 167 9.99 -9.32 -1.61
CA ARG A 167 10.68 -8.11 -1.15
C ARG A 167 11.81 -7.78 -2.12
N GLN A 168 12.02 -6.49 -2.40
CA GLN A 168 13.13 -6.07 -3.23
C GLN A 168 14.40 -6.01 -2.38
N GLU A 169 15.37 -6.87 -2.69
CA GLU A 169 16.71 -6.80 -2.12
C GLU A 169 17.60 -5.96 -3.03
N VAL A 170 18.46 -5.16 -2.39
CA VAL A 170 19.42 -4.29 -3.08
C VAL A 170 20.83 -4.73 -2.68
N ASN A 171 21.64 -5.06 -3.68
CA ASN A 171 23.08 -5.17 -3.49
C ASN A 171 23.67 -3.76 -3.54
N TRP A 172 23.92 -3.17 -2.36
CA TRP A 172 24.45 -1.81 -2.23
C TRP A 172 25.85 -1.59 -2.81
N ALA A 173 26.59 -2.65 -3.14
CA ALA A 173 27.90 -2.52 -3.78
C ALA A 173 27.79 -2.44 -5.32
N SER A 174 26.82 -3.14 -5.91
CA SER A 174 26.61 -3.17 -7.37
C SER A 174 25.42 -2.33 -7.84
N GLY A 175 24.58 -1.83 -6.93
CA GLY A 175 23.30 -1.21 -7.22
C GLY A 175 22.25 -2.20 -7.76
N GLU A 176 22.55 -3.50 -7.81
CA GLU A 176 21.65 -4.49 -8.39
C GLU A 176 20.44 -4.73 -7.50
N ARG A 177 19.24 -4.65 -8.09
CA ARG A 177 17.97 -4.89 -7.41
C ARG A 177 17.35 -6.21 -7.86
N ARG A 178 16.92 -7.04 -6.91
CA ARG A 178 16.26 -8.32 -7.21
C ARG A 178 15.04 -8.53 -6.31
N TRP A 179 13.97 -9.03 -6.90
CA TRP A 179 12.80 -9.46 -6.16
C TRP A 179 13.08 -10.84 -5.55
N MET A 180 13.10 -10.90 -4.23
CA MET A 180 13.35 -12.11 -3.47
C MET A 180 12.08 -12.55 -2.76
N ARG A 181 11.71 -13.80 -2.96
CA ARG A 181 10.56 -14.39 -2.29
C ARG A 181 10.92 -14.70 -0.85
N THR A 182 10.14 -14.18 0.09
CA THR A 182 10.43 -14.37 1.53
C THR A 182 9.71 -15.57 2.13
N ASP A 183 8.58 -15.98 1.53
CA ASP A 183 7.80 -17.13 2.01
C ASP A 183 7.17 -17.91 0.84
N ALA A 184 7.36 -19.24 0.86
CA ALA A 184 6.78 -20.15 -0.12
C ALA A 184 5.27 -20.36 0.08
N GLU A 185 4.77 -20.12 1.30
CA GLU A 185 3.37 -20.28 1.69
C GLU A 185 2.62 -18.94 1.83
N TRP A 186 3.16 -17.88 1.22
CA TRP A 186 2.57 -16.55 1.31
C TRP A 186 1.08 -16.53 0.91
N MET A 187 0.28 -15.96 1.80
CA MET A 187 -1.16 -15.77 1.61
C MET A 187 -1.42 -14.32 1.20
N PRO A 188 -1.80 -14.06 -0.06
CA PRO A 188 -2.07 -12.73 -0.58
C PRO A 188 -3.03 -11.92 0.29
N ILE A 189 -2.63 -10.69 0.57
CA ILE A 189 -3.33 -9.74 1.43
C ILE A 189 -3.80 -8.56 0.57
N LEU A 190 -5.12 -8.42 0.41
CA LEU A 190 -5.74 -7.32 -0.32
C LEU A 190 -6.02 -6.18 0.65
N HIS A 191 -5.49 -4.98 0.42
CA HIS A 191 -5.68 -3.80 1.27
C HIS A 191 -7.14 -3.30 1.29
N ARG A 192 -7.85 -3.37 0.15
CA ARG A 192 -9.26 -2.96 -0.07
C ARG A 192 -9.59 -1.52 0.33
N GLY A 193 -8.61 -0.63 0.21
CA GLY A 193 -8.77 0.72 0.71
C GLY A 193 -7.78 1.74 0.19
N ILE A 194 -7.00 1.42 -0.85
CA ILE A 194 -5.98 2.32 -1.39
C ILE A 194 -6.65 3.61 -1.88
N ASN A 195 -6.26 4.73 -1.28
CA ASN A 195 -6.61 6.08 -1.69
C ASN A 195 -5.57 7.07 -1.12
N ALA A 196 -5.69 8.36 -1.44
CA ALA A 196 -4.71 9.35 -0.99
C ALA A 196 -4.64 9.52 0.56
N GLN A 197 -5.68 9.15 1.31
CA GLN A 197 -5.65 9.16 2.78
C GLN A 197 -4.96 7.93 3.39
N THR A 198 -4.63 6.93 2.58
CA THR A 198 -3.90 5.72 3.01
C THR A 198 -2.44 5.74 2.61
N VAL A 199 -2.01 6.74 1.84
CA VAL A 199 -0.62 6.97 1.45
C VAL A 199 -0.04 8.04 2.38
N PHE A 200 1.00 7.68 3.12
CA PHE A 200 1.63 8.49 4.14
C PHE A 200 3.08 8.79 3.78
N PHE A 201 3.58 9.92 4.26
CA PHE A 201 4.97 10.34 4.07
C PHE A 201 5.68 10.55 5.41
N GLN A 202 6.98 10.32 5.39
CA GLN A 202 7.91 10.84 6.39
C GLN A 202 8.63 12.05 5.81
N HIS A 203 9.10 12.97 6.66
CA HIS A 203 9.99 14.03 6.17
C HIS A 203 11.33 13.43 5.70
N PRO A 204 11.97 14.02 4.67
CA PRO A 204 13.34 13.66 4.30
C PRO A 204 14.29 13.76 5.49
N ARG A 205 15.16 12.78 5.66
CA ARG A 205 16.19 12.66 6.71
C ARG A 205 17.61 12.58 6.14
N GLY A 206 17.77 12.80 4.85
CA GLY A 206 19.04 12.69 4.13
C GLY A 206 19.07 13.53 2.87
N ARG A 207 19.62 12.95 1.81
CA ARG A 207 19.71 13.56 0.48
C ARG A 207 18.53 13.23 -0.42
N GLU A 208 17.64 12.34 0.01
CA GLU A 208 16.45 11.97 -0.73
C GLU A 208 15.53 13.19 -0.96
N THR A 209 14.97 13.29 -2.16
CA THR A 209 14.10 14.40 -2.55
C THR A 209 12.81 14.40 -1.73
N TYR A 210 12.22 13.22 -1.53
CA TYR A 210 11.07 12.99 -0.67
C TYR A 210 11.42 11.92 0.37
N GLY A 211 10.95 12.09 1.60
CA GLY A 211 11.10 11.06 2.63
C GLY A 211 10.22 9.84 2.33
N VAL A 212 10.33 8.81 3.17
CA VAL A 212 9.72 7.49 2.89
C VAL A 212 8.21 7.57 2.68
N CYS A 213 7.72 7.00 1.57
CA CYS A 213 6.31 6.81 1.28
C CYS A 213 5.82 5.43 1.75
N LYS A 214 4.72 5.40 2.52
CA LYS A 214 4.19 4.21 3.18
C LYS A 214 2.69 4.04 2.95
N LEU A 215 2.26 2.80 2.75
CA LEU A 215 0.87 2.39 2.76
C LEU A 215 0.42 2.12 4.20
N GLY A 216 -0.74 2.63 4.59
CA GLY A 216 -1.33 2.50 5.93
C GLY A 216 -2.84 2.31 5.92
N LYS A 217 -3.46 2.26 7.10
CA LYS A 217 -4.91 2.04 7.30
C LYS A 217 -5.43 0.68 6.81
N PHE A 218 -4.74 -0.40 7.21
CA PHE A 218 -5.09 -1.80 6.93
C PHE A 218 -6.39 -2.32 7.58
N GLY A 219 -7.24 -1.47 8.15
CA GLY A 219 -8.47 -1.91 8.84
C GLY A 219 -9.48 -2.62 7.94
N ASN A 220 -9.38 -2.44 6.61
CA ASN A 220 -10.19 -3.16 5.62
C ASN A 220 -9.43 -4.29 4.94
N ALA A 221 -8.18 -4.58 5.30
CA ALA A 221 -7.38 -5.59 4.64
C ALA A 221 -8.03 -7.00 4.74
N PHE A 222 -7.75 -7.86 3.77
CA PHE A 222 -8.32 -9.19 3.68
C PHE A 222 -7.30 -10.21 3.18
N VAL A 223 -7.08 -11.26 3.95
CA VAL A 223 -6.27 -12.41 3.53
C VAL A 223 -7.14 -13.31 2.65
N SER A 224 -6.77 -13.46 1.38
CA SER A 224 -7.63 -14.05 0.34
C SER A 224 -8.00 -15.52 0.58
N GLY A 225 -7.20 -16.26 1.36
CA GLY A 225 -7.40 -17.69 1.61
C GLY A 225 -7.01 -18.58 0.42
N VAL A 226 -6.43 -18.02 -0.64
CA VAL A 226 -5.86 -18.73 -1.79
C VAL A 226 -4.36 -18.41 -1.82
N PRO A 227 -3.44 -19.39 -1.74
CA PRO A 227 -2.01 -19.11 -1.74
C PRO A 227 -1.57 -18.43 -3.04
N ALA A 228 -0.51 -17.61 -2.97
CA ALA A 228 0.10 -17.02 -4.16
C ALA A 228 0.59 -18.13 -5.11
N ARG A 229 0.58 -17.86 -6.43
CA ARG A 229 1.06 -18.83 -7.44
C ARG A 229 2.51 -19.21 -7.12
N ARG A 230 2.83 -20.51 -7.17
CA ARG A 230 4.20 -21.00 -6.94
C ARG A 230 5.06 -20.77 -8.18
N ASP A 231 6.32 -20.36 -8.00
CA ASP A 231 7.27 -20.23 -9.11
C ASP A 231 7.52 -21.59 -9.76
N GLY A 232 7.52 -21.63 -11.09
CA GLY A 232 7.67 -22.87 -11.85
C GLY A 232 6.44 -23.78 -11.85
N ALA A 233 5.30 -23.33 -11.30
CA ALA A 233 4.02 -23.99 -11.51
C ALA A 233 3.74 -24.09 -13.02
N PRO A 234 3.65 -25.31 -13.59
CA PRO A 234 3.46 -25.46 -15.03
C PRO A 234 2.16 -24.75 -15.45
N ASP A 235 2.13 -24.17 -16.65
CA ASP A 235 1.01 -23.33 -17.09
C ASP A 235 -0.35 -24.04 -17.13
N ASP A 236 -0.33 -25.38 -17.05
CA ASP A 236 -1.50 -26.25 -16.95
C ASP A 236 -1.84 -26.71 -15.51
N GLU A 237 -1.09 -26.29 -14.48
CA GLU A 237 -1.41 -26.54 -13.08
C GLU A 237 -2.75 -25.87 -12.77
N LYS A 238 -3.82 -26.67 -12.81
CA LYS A 238 -5.13 -26.24 -12.38
C LYS A 238 -5.01 -25.84 -10.91
N PRO A 239 -5.30 -24.58 -10.58
CA PRO A 239 -5.21 -24.13 -9.20
C PRO A 239 -6.02 -25.05 -8.28
N LEU A 240 -5.58 -25.19 -7.02
CA LEU A 240 -6.15 -26.09 -6.01
C LEU A 240 -7.66 -26.23 -6.17
N PRO A 241 -8.24 -27.44 -6.07
CA PRO A 241 -9.66 -27.66 -6.34
C PRO A 241 -10.47 -26.67 -5.49
N HIS A 242 -11.25 -25.82 -6.16
CA HIS A 242 -12.05 -24.69 -5.64
C HIS A 242 -11.40 -23.29 -5.61
N SER A 243 -10.14 -23.15 -5.98
CA SER A 243 -9.53 -21.85 -6.28
C SER A 243 -9.40 -21.72 -7.80
N ILE A 244 -9.82 -20.60 -8.37
CA ILE A 244 -9.48 -20.27 -9.77
C ILE A 244 -8.06 -19.66 -9.80
N GLY A 245 -7.24 -19.87 -8.76
CA GLY A 245 -5.83 -19.45 -8.74
C GLY A 245 -5.58 -17.97 -8.57
N PHE A 246 -6.62 -17.17 -8.28
CA PHE A 246 -6.52 -15.72 -8.14
C PHE A 246 -6.88 -15.25 -6.73
N PRO A 247 -6.11 -14.31 -6.16
CA PRO A 247 -6.46 -13.65 -4.91
C PRO A 247 -7.77 -12.89 -5.05
N ILE A 248 -8.75 -13.24 -4.21
CA ILE A 248 -10.07 -12.61 -4.18
C ILE A 248 -10.48 -12.27 -2.75
N ALA A 249 -11.31 -11.23 -2.63
CA ALA A 249 -11.93 -10.82 -1.38
C ALA A 249 -13.38 -10.37 -1.60
N PRO A 250 -14.26 -10.41 -0.58
CA PRO A 250 -15.53 -9.71 -0.68
C PRO A 250 -15.26 -8.19 -0.77
N LYS A 251 -16.11 -7.45 -1.48
CA LYS A 251 -15.98 -5.97 -1.56
C LYS A 251 -16.08 -5.29 -0.20
N LYS A 252 -16.81 -5.89 0.76
CA LYS A 252 -16.97 -5.37 2.13
C LYS A 252 -17.04 -6.51 3.14
N GLY A 253 -16.54 -6.26 4.35
CA GLY A 253 -16.62 -7.20 5.48
C GLY A 253 -15.84 -8.50 5.24
N HIS A 254 -16.34 -9.59 5.81
CA HIS A 254 -15.74 -10.92 5.74
C HIS A 254 -16.67 -11.92 5.06
N MET A 255 -16.08 -12.86 4.32
CA MET A 255 -16.80 -13.93 3.63
C MET A 255 -15.92 -15.17 3.59
N GLY A 256 -16.48 -16.33 3.90
CA GLY A 256 -15.76 -17.61 3.79
C GLY A 256 -15.50 -18.00 2.34
N LEU A 257 -14.41 -18.74 2.10
CA LEU A 257 -13.93 -19.13 0.77
C LEU A 257 -15.01 -19.80 -0.09
N ALA A 258 -15.79 -20.73 0.48
CA ALA A 258 -16.87 -21.41 -0.24
C ALA A 258 -17.97 -20.45 -0.76
N ASN A 259 -18.30 -19.42 0.03
CA ASN A 259 -19.27 -18.41 -0.37
C ASN A 259 -18.71 -17.48 -1.44
N MET A 260 -17.43 -17.09 -1.32
CA MET A 260 -16.74 -16.33 -2.36
C MET A 260 -16.73 -17.11 -3.68
N ALA A 261 -16.36 -18.40 -3.66
CA ALA A 261 -16.35 -19.24 -4.86
C ALA A 261 -17.75 -19.41 -5.50
N LYS A 262 -18.82 -19.43 -4.69
CA LYS A 262 -20.20 -19.44 -5.19
C LYS A 262 -20.57 -18.11 -5.84
N GLN A 263 -20.29 -16.99 -5.16
CA GLN A 263 -20.58 -15.65 -5.66
C GLN A 263 -19.79 -15.34 -6.93
N TRP A 264 -18.52 -15.76 -7.01
CA TRP A 264 -17.69 -15.56 -8.18
C TRP A 264 -18.20 -16.34 -9.40
N ARG A 265 -18.62 -17.59 -9.23
CA ARG A 265 -19.32 -18.34 -10.30
C ARG A 265 -20.60 -17.66 -10.75
N GLU A 266 -21.37 -17.10 -9.82
CA GLU A 266 -22.57 -16.33 -10.17
C GLU A 266 -22.22 -15.08 -10.99
N TYR A 267 -21.15 -14.37 -10.63
CA TYR A 267 -20.64 -13.25 -11.42
C TYR A 267 -20.25 -13.68 -12.83
N LEU A 268 -19.41 -14.71 -12.97
CA LEU A 268 -18.97 -15.22 -14.28
C LEU A 268 -20.14 -15.70 -15.15
N GLY A 269 -21.19 -16.28 -14.55
CA GLY A 269 -22.37 -16.74 -15.28
C GLY A 269 -23.39 -15.65 -15.63
N THR A 270 -23.36 -14.49 -14.95
CA THR A 270 -24.42 -13.46 -15.09
C THR A 270 -23.93 -12.08 -15.50
N GLY A 271 -22.62 -11.80 -15.39
CA GLY A 271 -22.04 -10.47 -15.61
C GLY A 271 -22.52 -9.39 -14.62
N ARG A 272 -23.20 -9.76 -13.53
CA ARG A 272 -23.76 -8.78 -12.58
C ARG A 272 -22.67 -8.19 -11.69
N ASN A 273 -22.30 -6.93 -11.89
CA ASN A 273 -21.27 -6.23 -11.11
C ASN A 273 -21.47 -6.28 -9.58
N GLY A 274 -22.72 -6.35 -9.10
CA GLY A 274 -23.00 -6.52 -7.67
C GLY A 274 -22.54 -7.86 -7.07
N LYS A 275 -22.24 -8.84 -7.92
CA LYS A 275 -21.69 -10.15 -7.56
C LYS A 275 -20.17 -10.22 -7.74
N ARG A 276 -19.56 -9.27 -8.46
CA ARG A 276 -18.10 -9.24 -8.65
C ARG A 276 -17.40 -9.12 -7.29
N LEU A 277 -16.41 -9.98 -7.07
CA LEU A 277 -15.52 -9.89 -5.93
C LEU A 277 -14.42 -8.85 -6.17
N TYR A 278 -13.76 -8.47 -5.08
CA TYR A 278 -12.58 -7.64 -5.11
C TYR A 278 -11.35 -8.50 -5.47
N THR A 279 -10.47 -7.98 -6.32
CA THR A 279 -9.32 -8.70 -6.87
C THR A 279 -8.05 -7.83 -6.84
N LEU A 280 -6.91 -8.39 -7.23
CA LEU A 280 -5.66 -7.63 -7.41
C LEU A 280 -5.82 -6.45 -8.37
N SER A 281 -6.59 -6.62 -9.46
CA SER A 281 -6.88 -5.55 -10.41
C SER A 281 -7.57 -4.35 -9.76
N ASP A 282 -8.37 -4.56 -8.70
CA ASP A 282 -8.98 -3.45 -7.96
C ASP A 282 -7.93 -2.66 -7.16
N GLU A 283 -6.89 -3.32 -6.61
CA GLU A 283 -5.77 -2.65 -5.93
C GLU A 283 -4.91 -1.85 -6.92
N HIS A 284 -4.57 -2.46 -8.06
CA HIS A 284 -3.83 -1.79 -9.14
C HIS A 284 -4.60 -0.58 -9.65
N TRP A 285 -5.90 -0.76 -9.92
CA TRP A 285 -6.77 0.34 -10.32
C TRP A 285 -6.81 1.45 -9.26
N ALA A 286 -6.95 1.09 -7.99
CA ALA A 286 -7.02 2.07 -6.91
C ALA A 286 -5.73 2.91 -6.81
N LEU A 287 -4.55 2.28 -6.96
CA LEU A 287 -3.28 3.02 -7.06
C LEU A 287 -3.24 3.88 -8.33
N GLY A 288 -3.65 3.35 -9.48
CA GLY A 288 -3.75 4.11 -10.73
C GLY A 288 -4.68 5.33 -10.61
N ALA A 289 -5.78 5.21 -9.85
CA ALA A 289 -6.72 6.29 -9.61
C ALA A 289 -6.15 7.37 -8.68
N VAL A 290 -5.33 6.97 -7.69
CA VAL A 290 -4.56 7.91 -6.87
C VAL A 290 -3.60 8.72 -7.75
N LEU A 291 -2.83 8.04 -8.60
CA LEU A 291 -1.86 8.69 -9.50
C LEU A 291 -2.55 9.56 -10.55
N PHE A 292 -3.69 9.12 -11.09
CA PHE A 292 -4.51 9.95 -11.98
C PHE A 292 -4.92 11.26 -11.31
N ARG A 293 -5.33 11.22 -10.03
CA ARG A 293 -5.66 12.43 -9.26
C ARG A 293 -4.42 13.28 -9.00
N MET A 294 -3.26 12.68 -8.73
CA MET A 294 -1.99 13.42 -8.60
C MET A 294 -1.58 14.11 -9.91
N MET A 295 -1.88 13.50 -11.06
CA MET A 295 -1.53 14.08 -12.36
C MET A 295 -2.52 15.14 -12.84
N THR A 296 -3.81 14.96 -12.55
CA THR A 296 -4.87 15.78 -13.17
C THR A 296 -5.58 16.70 -12.19
N GLY A 297 -5.42 16.51 -10.89
CA GLY A 297 -6.23 17.15 -9.84
C GLY A 297 -7.64 16.60 -9.71
N HIS A 298 -8.06 15.68 -10.57
CA HIS A 298 -9.43 15.16 -10.62
C HIS A 298 -9.50 13.70 -10.16
N SER A 299 -10.52 13.38 -9.37
CA SER A 299 -10.82 12.00 -8.99
C SER A 299 -11.47 11.24 -10.15
N LEU A 300 -11.13 9.96 -10.32
CA LEU A 300 -11.84 9.09 -11.25
C LEU A 300 -13.22 8.70 -10.71
N PRO A 301 -14.23 8.54 -11.59
CA PRO A 301 -15.50 7.95 -11.25
C PRO A 301 -15.38 6.53 -10.69
N SER A 302 -16.38 6.09 -9.94
CA SER A 302 -16.36 4.76 -9.33
C SER A 302 -16.57 3.62 -10.35
N LEU A 303 -15.77 2.56 -10.23
CA LEU A 303 -15.98 1.29 -10.97
C LEU A 303 -17.18 0.48 -10.47
N ASP A 304 -17.70 0.78 -9.27
CA ASP A 304 -18.92 0.13 -8.75
C ASP A 304 -20.20 0.67 -9.41
N GLY A 305 -20.06 1.71 -10.25
CA GLY A 305 -21.14 2.39 -10.94
C GLY A 305 -21.69 3.58 -10.17
N CYS A 306 -22.21 4.55 -10.90
CA CYS A 306 -22.81 5.77 -10.37
C CYS A 306 -23.99 5.45 -9.45
N ARG A 307 -24.12 6.20 -8.37
CA ARG A 307 -25.24 6.02 -7.42
C ARG A 307 -26.60 6.34 -8.04
N ALA A 308 -26.65 7.27 -9.01
CA ALA A 308 -27.89 7.70 -9.64
C ALA A 308 -28.33 6.75 -10.76
N CYS A 309 -27.42 6.36 -11.65
CA CYS A 309 -27.78 5.62 -12.85
C CYS A 309 -27.14 4.22 -12.98
N ARG A 310 -26.27 3.83 -12.05
CA ARG A 310 -25.54 2.55 -12.04
C ARG A 310 -24.55 2.33 -13.20
N CYS A 311 -24.43 3.28 -14.14
CA CYS A 311 -23.41 3.22 -15.20
C CYS A 311 -22.00 3.49 -14.66
N ILE A 312 -20.99 2.98 -15.37
CA ILE A 312 -19.59 3.33 -15.13
C ILE A 312 -19.26 4.55 -16.01
N HIS A 313 -18.90 5.67 -15.38
CA HIS A 313 -18.62 6.95 -16.05
C HIS A 313 -17.17 7.09 -16.52
N ILE A 314 -16.59 5.98 -16.97
CA ILE A 314 -15.19 5.94 -17.41
C ILE A 314 -15.15 5.61 -18.89
N ARG A 315 -14.36 6.40 -19.61
CA ARG A 315 -14.01 6.18 -21.00
C ARG A 315 -12.51 5.93 -21.13
N ARG A 316 -12.13 5.05 -22.05
CA ARG A 316 -10.72 4.82 -22.41
C ARG A 316 -10.58 4.34 -23.85
N CYS A 317 -9.40 4.49 -24.40
CA CYS A 317 -8.95 3.90 -25.63
C CYS A 317 -8.73 2.39 -25.46
N ALA A 318 -8.89 1.66 -26.57
CA ALA A 318 -8.65 0.23 -26.68
C ALA A 318 -7.16 -0.12 -26.56
N LYS A 319 -6.29 0.70 -27.17
CA LYS A 319 -4.83 0.52 -27.09
C LYS A 319 -4.27 1.27 -25.88
N VAL A 320 -3.68 0.55 -24.93
CA VAL A 320 -3.03 1.12 -23.74
C VAL A 320 -1.91 2.10 -24.10
N SER A 321 -1.17 1.83 -25.18
CA SER A 321 -0.03 2.64 -25.62
C SER A 321 -0.36 3.77 -26.59
N CYS A 322 -1.63 4.05 -26.91
CA CYS A 322 -1.96 5.05 -27.93
C CYS A 322 -1.43 6.45 -27.61
N VAL A 323 -1.53 6.88 -26.34
CA VAL A 323 -0.97 8.17 -25.89
C VAL A 323 0.56 8.14 -25.92
N TYR A 324 1.15 7.03 -25.49
CA TYR A 324 2.59 6.83 -25.45
C TYR A 324 3.22 6.86 -26.86
N ASN A 325 2.58 6.25 -27.85
CA ASN A 325 3.04 6.18 -29.23
C ASN A 325 2.68 7.42 -30.08
N GLY A 326 1.92 8.38 -29.53
CA GLY A 326 1.40 9.51 -30.31
C GLY A 326 0.33 9.12 -31.33
N GLU A 327 -0.30 7.95 -31.18
CA GLU A 327 -1.38 7.42 -32.04
C GLU A 327 -2.79 7.81 -31.54
N HIS A 328 -2.88 8.61 -30.48
CA HIS A 328 -4.16 8.99 -29.88
C HIS A 328 -4.96 9.93 -30.79
N SER A 329 -6.08 9.45 -31.34
CA SER A 329 -6.97 10.20 -32.26
C SER A 329 -8.35 10.51 -31.67
N GLY A 330 -8.50 10.50 -30.34
CA GLY A 330 -9.78 10.79 -29.69
C GLY A 330 -10.80 9.66 -29.87
N ARG A 331 -12.01 9.94 -30.36
CA ARG A 331 -13.13 8.97 -30.31
C ARG A 331 -12.90 7.67 -31.10
N GLU A 332 -12.02 7.69 -32.09
CA GLU A 332 -11.72 6.52 -32.92
C GLU A 332 -10.91 5.44 -32.18
N CYS A 333 -10.26 5.79 -31.07
CA CYS A 333 -9.51 4.84 -30.25
C CYS A 333 -10.40 4.13 -29.21
N GLU A 334 -11.68 4.49 -29.03
CA GLU A 334 -12.45 4.14 -27.83
C GLU A 334 -12.67 2.63 -27.64
N HIS A 335 -12.57 2.19 -26.38
CA HIS A 335 -12.73 0.82 -25.95
C HIS A 335 -14.21 0.49 -25.72
N ASP A 336 -14.66 -0.63 -26.27
CA ASP A 336 -16.08 -1.00 -26.25
C ASP A 336 -16.69 -1.18 -24.86
N ALA A 337 -15.99 -1.85 -23.94
CA ALA A 337 -16.41 -2.02 -22.55
C ALA A 337 -16.38 -0.74 -21.69
N PHE A 338 -15.75 0.34 -22.17
CA PHE A 338 -15.58 1.60 -21.45
C PHE A 338 -15.99 2.77 -22.34
N ARG A 339 -17.26 2.77 -22.75
CA ARG A 339 -17.88 3.82 -23.57
C ARG A 339 -18.49 4.95 -22.73
N GLY A 340 -18.44 4.85 -21.39
CA GLY A 340 -19.00 5.84 -20.46
C GLY A 340 -20.47 5.59 -20.10
N CYS A 341 -21.23 6.65 -19.82
CA CYS A 341 -22.63 6.55 -19.45
C CYS A 341 -23.51 6.13 -20.63
N HIS A 342 -24.42 5.17 -20.41
CA HIS A 342 -25.34 4.67 -21.43
C HIS A 342 -26.81 5.04 -21.14
N CYS A 343 -27.04 6.02 -20.29
CA CYS A 343 -28.40 6.44 -19.97
C CYS A 343 -29.07 7.13 -21.16
N PRO A 344 -30.38 6.89 -21.41
CA PRO A 344 -31.12 7.58 -22.46
C PRO A 344 -31.07 9.11 -22.31
N THR A 345 -31.02 9.59 -21.06
CA THR A 345 -30.77 10.98 -20.70
C THR A 345 -29.41 11.10 -20.03
N PRO A 346 -28.60 12.13 -20.35
CA PRO A 346 -27.29 12.32 -19.71
C PRO A 346 -27.40 12.29 -18.18
N CYS A 347 -26.51 11.54 -17.54
CA CYS A 347 -26.44 11.52 -16.08
C CYS A 347 -26.01 12.91 -15.59
N THR A 348 -26.78 13.48 -14.68
CA THR A 348 -26.46 14.78 -14.05
C THR A 348 -25.66 14.64 -12.77
N ALA A 349 -25.53 13.42 -12.24
CA ALA A 349 -24.84 13.16 -10.97
C ALA A 349 -23.32 13.00 -11.14
N GLU A 350 -22.88 12.53 -12.31
CA GLU A 350 -21.47 12.21 -12.57
C GLU A 350 -21.20 12.37 -14.07
N THR A 351 -20.07 12.98 -14.42
CA THR A 351 -19.65 13.21 -15.81
C THR A 351 -18.69 12.13 -16.26
N ASP A 352 -18.77 11.74 -17.53
CA ASP A 352 -17.84 10.78 -18.11
C ASP A 352 -16.42 11.35 -18.15
N VAL A 353 -15.45 10.56 -17.66
CA VAL A 353 -14.02 10.90 -17.72
C VAL A 353 -13.33 9.99 -18.73
N HIS A 354 -12.76 10.59 -19.78
CA HIS A 354 -11.90 9.87 -20.71
C HIS A 354 -10.46 9.85 -20.21
N ILE A 355 -10.01 8.71 -19.72
CA ILE A 355 -8.74 8.60 -19.00
C ILE A 355 -7.54 8.94 -19.94
N ASP A 356 -7.48 8.40 -21.17
CA ASP A 356 -6.34 8.70 -22.08
C ASP A 356 -6.26 10.18 -22.45
N GLU A 357 -7.40 10.78 -22.81
CA GLU A 357 -7.50 12.20 -23.14
C GLU A 357 -7.08 13.08 -21.95
N ALA A 358 -7.52 12.75 -20.73
CA ALA A 358 -7.14 13.49 -19.54
C ALA A 358 -5.63 13.38 -19.25
N LEU A 359 -5.05 12.18 -19.37
CA LEU A 359 -3.61 11.98 -19.19
C LEU A 359 -2.79 12.66 -20.29
N HIS A 360 -3.25 12.60 -21.55
CA HIS A 360 -2.60 13.28 -22.67
C HIS A 360 -2.52 14.79 -22.46
N ARG A 361 -3.56 15.39 -21.88
CA ARG A 361 -3.61 16.84 -21.57
C ARG A 361 -2.78 17.23 -20.34
N ALA A 362 -2.43 16.30 -19.47
CA ALA A 362 -1.75 16.57 -18.20
C ALA A 362 -0.24 16.84 -18.35
N ARG A 363 0.33 16.70 -19.56
CA ARG A 363 1.72 17.07 -19.91
C ARG A 363 2.85 16.38 -19.13
N TYR A 364 2.58 15.26 -18.47
CA TYR A 364 3.60 14.40 -17.89
C TYR A 364 4.36 13.64 -18.98
N SER A 365 5.54 13.09 -18.63
CA SER A 365 6.28 12.24 -19.54
C SER A 365 5.45 11.05 -20.01
N SER A 366 5.74 10.58 -21.23
CA SER A 366 5.09 9.39 -21.80
C SER A 366 5.30 8.15 -20.92
N ASN A 367 6.46 8.04 -20.27
CA ASN A 367 6.79 6.94 -19.36
C ASN A 367 5.80 6.87 -18.17
N LEU A 368 5.52 7.99 -17.50
CA LEU A 368 4.57 8.00 -16.37
C LEU A 368 3.14 7.75 -16.86
N VAL A 369 2.76 8.38 -17.98
CA VAL A 369 1.43 8.18 -18.58
C VAL A 369 1.18 6.70 -18.88
N LEU A 370 2.17 5.99 -19.45
CA LEU A 370 2.07 4.56 -19.73
C LEU A 370 1.99 3.74 -18.44
N ALA A 371 2.81 4.03 -17.43
CA ALA A 371 2.81 3.30 -16.16
C ALA A 371 1.47 3.43 -15.42
N VAL A 372 0.93 4.64 -15.31
CA VAL A 372 -0.41 4.88 -14.74
C VAL A 372 -1.48 4.19 -15.59
N ARG A 373 -1.32 4.13 -16.91
CA ARG A 373 -2.25 3.41 -17.77
C ARG A 373 -2.24 1.90 -17.62
N MET A 374 -1.11 1.30 -17.31
CA MET A 374 -1.02 -0.12 -17.02
C MET A 374 -1.78 -0.47 -15.73
N LEU A 375 -1.70 0.39 -14.71
CA LEU A 375 -2.49 0.26 -13.47
C LEU A 375 -3.99 0.45 -13.68
N LEU A 376 -4.36 1.40 -14.53
CA LEU A 376 -5.76 1.65 -14.94
C LEU A 376 -6.24 0.67 -16.01
N ASN A 377 -5.52 -0.43 -16.25
CA ASN A 377 -6.01 -1.50 -17.08
C ASN A 377 -6.89 -2.44 -16.24
N TYR A 378 -8.16 -2.04 -16.07
CA TYR A 378 -9.14 -2.88 -15.41
C TYR A 378 -9.54 -4.07 -16.28
N ASP A 379 -9.58 -5.23 -15.66
CA ASP A 379 -9.99 -6.49 -16.27
C ASP A 379 -11.34 -6.94 -15.69
N LEU A 380 -12.34 -7.02 -16.57
CA LEU A 380 -13.70 -7.44 -16.25
C LEU A 380 -13.88 -8.96 -16.42
N GLU A 381 -13.01 -9.60 -17.20
CA GLU A 381 -13.16 -10.98 -17.67
C GLU A 381 -12.20 -11.93 -16.93
N ALA A 382 -10.96 -11.50 -16.69
CA ALA A 382 -10.03 -12.16 -15.77
C ALA A 382 -9.56 -11.15 -14.71
N PRO A 383 -9.01 -11.58 -13.58
CA PRO A 383 -8.23 -10.70 -12.72
C PRO A 383 -6.76 -10.77 -13.11
N ALA A 384 -6.03 -9.67 -12.89
CA ALA A 384 -4.59 -9.59 -13.11
C ALA A 384 -3.86 -10.70 -12.33
N VAL A 385 -2.87 -11.32 -12.98
CA VAL A 385 -2.07 -12.41 -12.42
C VAL A 385 -0.68 -11.86 -12.07
N GLY A 386 -0.43 -11.65 -10.78
CA GLY A 386 0.87 -11.24 -10.24
C GLY A 386 1.13 -9.74 -10.25
N THR A 387 1.40 -9.16 -9.08
CA THR A 387 1.75 -7.73 -8.96
C THR A 387 3.23 -7.49 -9.26
N GLN A 388 4.08 -8.48 -9.00
CA GLN A 388 5.51 -8.43 -9.26
C GLN A 388 5.84 -8.22 -10.74
N GLY A 389 5.17 -8.92 -11.66
CA GLY A 389 5.40 -8.75 -13.10
C GLY A 389 5.08 -7.32 -13.55
N LEU A 390 3.95 -6.79 -13.10
CA LEU A 390 3.57 -5.39 -13.34
C LEU A 390 4.58 -4.40 -12.74
N ALA A 391 5.09 -4.68 -11.53
CA ALA A 391 6.11 -3.84 -10.90
C ALA A 391 7.42 -3.82 -11.70
N VAL A 392 7.85 -4.96 -12.28
CA VAL A 392 9.04 -5.03 -13.14
C VAL A 392 8.86 -4.16 -14.39
N GLU A 393 7.70 -4.21 -15.04
CA GLU A 393 7.45 -3.39 -16.22
C GLU A 393 7.43 -1.88 -15.87
N ILE A 394 6.79 -1.52 -14.75
CA ILE A 394 6.79 -0.14 -14.23
C ILE A 394 8.20 0.33 -13.88
N GLU A 395 9.04 -0.54 -13.29
CA GLU A 395 10.42 -0.20 -12.94
C GLU A 395 11.28 0.09 -14.18
N VAL A 396 11.03 -0.60 -15.30
CA VAL A 396 11.67 -0.27 -16.58
C VAL A 396 11.31 1.15 -17.04
N LEU A 397 10.03 1.54 -16.94
CA LEU A 397 9.57 2.88 -17.30
C LEU A 397 10.15 3.96 -16.36
N TYR A 398 10.18 3.67 -15.06
CA TYR A 398 10.79 4.54 -14.06
C TYR A 398 12.29 4.78 -14.35
N ARG A 399 13.05 3.72 -14.66
CA ARG A 399 14.47 3.85 -15.00
C ARG A 399 14.72 4.66 -16.27
N ARG A 400 13.85 4.51 -17.29
CA ARG A 400 13.90 5.35 -18.50
C ARG A 400 13.61 6.81 -18.19
N TRP A 401 12.55 7.08 -17.43
CA TRP A 401 12.24 8.44 -17.00
C TRP A 401 13.41 9.08 -16.23
N ARG A 402 14.03 8.34 -15.30
CA ARG A 402 15.22 8.77 -14.55
C ARG A 402 16.39 9.18 -15.45
N SER A 403 16.65 8.45 -16.53
CA SER A 403 17.79 8.75 -17.41
C SER A 403 17.47 9.80 -18.47
N GLU A 404 16.24 9.82 -18.98
CA GLU A 404 15.85 10.62 -20.15
C GLU A 404 15.39 12.05 -19.77
N THR A 405 14.80 12.23 -18.60
CA THR A 405 14.23 13.54 -18.18
C THR A 405 15.15 14.32 -17.23
N GLU A 406 14.96 15.65 -17.16
CA GLU A 406 15.72 16.50 -16.22
C GLU A 406 15.29 16.24 -14.77
N ASP A 407 14.00 16.33 -14.47
CA ASP A 407 13.42 15.99 -13.16
C ASP A 407 13.87 14.59 -12.68
N GLY A 408 13.86 13.59 -13.57
CA GLY A 408 14.31 12.25 -13.23
C GLY A 408 15.80 12.10 -12.91
N ARG A 409 16.67 12.93 -13.50
CA ARG A 409 18.12 12.93 -13.21
C ARG A 409 18.44 13.66 -11.90
N GLU A 410 17.62 14.64 -11.53
CA GLU A 410 17.75 15.39 -10.28
C GLU A 410 17.10 14.67 -9.09
N TYR A 411 16.10 13.83 -9.35
CA TYR A 411 15.41 13.05 -8.34
C TYR A 411 16.33 12.03 -7.65
N VAL A 412 16.44 12.17 -6.32
CA VAL A 412 17.16 11.26 -5.43
C VAL A 412 16.14 10.44 -4.63
N ASP A 413 16.09 9.14 -4.90
CA ASP A 413 15.23 8.20 -4.19
C ASP A 413 15.83 7.83 -2.82
N VAL A 414 15.00 7.30 -1.93
CA VAL A 414 15.41 6.82 -0.60
C VAL A 414 16.52 5.77 -0.71
N ASP A 415 16.40 4.87 -1.69
CA ASP A 415 17.43 3.85 -1.93
C ASP A 415 18.75 4.46 -2.42
N ASP A 416 18.73 5.54 -3.20
CA ASP A 416 19.97 6.18 -3.67
C ASP A 416 20.71 6.85 -2.49
N ASP A 417 19.98 7.45 -1.56
CA ASP A 417 20.56 8.00 -0.32
C ASP A 417 21.14 6.89 0.57
N LEU A 418 20.43 5.76 0.71
CA LEU A 418 20.92 4.59 1.46
C LEU A 418 22.18 3.99 0.81
N GLU A 419 22.22 3.86 -0.51
CA GLU A 419 23.38 3.40 -1.27
C GLU A 419 24.57 4.33 -1.04
N TYR A 420 24.37 5.64 -1.16
CA TYR A 420 25.40 6.63 -0.89
C TYR A 420 25.96 6.50 0.53
N ARG A 421 25.10 6.41 1.55
CA ARG A 421 25.53 6.21 2.94
C ARG A 421 26.30 4.91 3.12
N PHE A 422 25.83 3.83 2.52
CA PHE A 422 26.52 2.53 2.58
C PHE A 422 27.93 2.62 2.00
N LEU A 423 28.10 3.24 0.82
CA LEU A 423 29.40 3.40 0.17
C LEU A 423 30.35 4.30 0.96
N VAL A 424 29.84 5.38 1.55
CA VAL A 424 30.62 6.30 2.41
C VAL A 424 31.06 5.61 3.69
N LEU A 425 30.15 4.94 4.40
CA LEU A 425 30.44 4.29 5.68
C LEU A 425 31.42 3.11 5.54
N ASN A 426 31.41 2.42 4.41
CA ASN A 426 32.28 1.28 4.16
C ASN A 426 33.59 1.65 3.42
N ASN A 427 33.91 2.93 3.24
CA ASN A 427 35.07 3.41 2.47
C ASN A 427 35.17 2.84 1.04
N ALA A 428 34.09 2.27 0.49
CA ALA A 428 34.10 1.62 -0.82
C ALA A 428 34.25 2.65 -1.96
N ALA A 429 33.85 3.90 -1.72
CA ALA A 429 34.05 5.01 -2.66
C ALA A 429 35.53 5.38 -2.89
N ALA A 430 36.46 4.95 -2.01
CA ALA A 430 37.89 5.23 -2.14
C ALA A 430 38.67 4.14 -2.91
N VAL A 431 38.12 2.93 -3.04
CA VAL A 431 38.82 1.79 -3.66
C VAL A 431 38.81 1.88 -5.18
N GLY A 432 37.72 2.38 -5.79
CA GLY A 432 37.62 2.52 -7.25
C GLY A 432 38.58 3.55 -7.87
N LYS A 433 39.05 4.54 -7.09
CA LYS A 433 40.06 5.51 -7.56
C LYS A 433 41.49 5.02 -7.46
N ALA A 434 41.75 3.99 -6.65
CA ALA A 434 43.09 3.40 -6.55
C ALA A 434 43.36 2.44 -7.72
N GLU A 435 42.34 1.72 -8.21
CA GLU A 435 42.49 0.79 -9.34
C GLU A 435 42.62 1.51 -10.70
N GLU A 436 42.07 2.73 -10.87
CA GLU A 436 42.31 3.55 -12.08
C GLU A 436 43.68 4.24 -12.10
N MET A 437 44.41 4.28 -10.98
CA MET A 437 45.75 4.88 -10.91
C MET A 437 46.90 3.86 -11.03
N ASP A 438 46.60 2.56 -10.96
CA ASP A 438 47.55 1.46 -11.12
C ASP A 438 47.34 0.66 -12.43
N GLY A 439 46.57 1.21 -13.39
CA GLY A 439 46.29 0.63 -14.71
C GLY A 439 47.16 1.17 -15.85
#